data_AF-A0A3G2G4R0-F1
#
_entry.id   AF-A0A3G2G4R0-F1
#
_cell.length_a   1.000
_cell.length_b   1.000
_cell.length_c   1.000
_cell.angle_alpha   90.00
_cell.angle_beta   90.00
_cell.angle_gamma   90.00
#
_symmetry.space_group_name_H-M   'P 1'
#
loop_
_entity.id
_entity.type
_entity.pdbx_description
1 polymer ?
#
loop_
_entity_poly.entity_id
_entity_poly.type
_entity_poly.pdbx_seq_one_letter_code
_entity_poly.pdbx_strand_id
1 'polypeptide(L)'
;MSTFNLKNKWLIPVAFANIYIIWGITFLAISFGLTGFPPFILSGLRFFAAGILLIGYLLAKGEKANSLKNWWKNAVTGILILTGGTGLVAWGEQYVTASEAAITIATGPFWFIAIDKKIGAIIFQINLSLSDYY
;
A
#
# COMPACT_ATOMS: atom_id res chain seq x y z
N MET A 1 -21.69 -3.72 17.97
CA MET A 1 -20.56 -2.85 18.38
C MET A 1 -19.50 -3.74 19.04
N SER A 2 -18.53 -4.25 18.29
CA SER A 2 -17.49 -5.14 18.84
C SER A 2 -16.51 -4.31 19.68
N THR A 3 -16.38 -4.65 20.95
CA THR A 3 -15.45 -4.01 21.89
C THR A 3 -14.01 -4.36 21.50
N PHE A 4 -13.25 -3.37 21.04
CA PHE A 4 -11.80 -3.50 20.89
C PHE A 4 -11.20 -3.86 22.24
N ASN A 5 -10.64 -5.06 22.35
CA ASN A 5 -10.02 -5.56 23.57
C ASN A 5 -8.66 -4.86 23.77
N LEU A 6 -8.64 -3.73 24.49
CA LEU A 6 -7.51 -2.82 24.70
C LEU A 6 -6.39 -3.38 25.61
N LYS A 7 -6.19 -4.70 25.64
CA LYS A 7 -5.26 -5.35 26.59
C LYS A 7 -3.80 -4.88 26.43
N ASN A 8 -3.45 -4.35 25.25
CA ASN A 8 -2.07 -3.97 24.90
C ASN A 8 -2.00 -2.56 24.26
N LYS A 9 -2.39 -1.52 25.01
CA LYS A 9 -2.32 -0.11 24.52
C LYS A 9 -0.93 0.30 23.99
N TRP A 10 0.14 -0.31 24.51
CA TRP A 10 1.52 -0.10 24.07
C TRP A 10 1.84 -0.61 22.65
N LEU A 11 1.05 -1.53 22.09
CA LEU A 11 1.26 -2.00 20.71
C LEU A 11 0.94 -0.93 19.68
N ILE A 12 0.07 0.02 20.00
CA ILE A 12 -0.31 1.11 19.10
C ILE A 12 0.89 2.00 18.79
N PRO A 13 1.58 2.64 19.77
CA PRO A 13 2.75 3.47 19.47
C PRO A 13 3.89 2.67 18.84
N VAL A 14 4.08 1.40 19.22
CA VAL A 14 5.09 0.54 18.59
C VAL A 14 4.77 0.27 17.12
N ALA A 15 3.50 0.03 16.77
CA ALA A 15 3.08 -0.14 15.39
C ALA A 15 3.33 1.14 14.57
N PHE A 16 3.01 2.32 15.12
CA PHE A 16 3.32 3.60 14.48
C PHE A 16 4.82 3.82 14.28
N ALA A 17 5.63 3.56 15.31
CA ALA A 17 7.09 3.67 15.22
C ALA A 17 7.64 2.77 14.11
N ASN A 18 7.20 1.51 14.03
CA ASN A 18 7.60 0.59 12.98
C ASN A 18 7.23 1.12 11.59
N ILE A 19 6.01 1.61 11.40
CA ILE A 19 5.57 2.17 10.12
C ILE A 19 6.45 3.36 9.74
N TYR A 20 6.70 4.31 10.66
CA TYR A 20 7.50 5.50 10.37
C TYR A 20 8.94 5.17 10.01
N ILE A 21 9.56 4.24 10.73
CA ILE A 21 10.94 3.81 10.48
C ILE A 21 11.04 3.06 9.15
N ILE A 22 10.19 2.06 8.94
CA ILE A 22 10.23 1.21 7.74
C ILE A 22 9.94 2.04 6.48
N TRP A 23 8.94 2.92 6.52
CA TRP A 23 8.61 3.76 5.38
C TRP A 23 9.67 4.85 5.13
N GLY A 24 10.21 5.48 6.18
CA GLY A 24 11.29 6.45 6.03
C GLY A 24 12.54 5.85 5.38
N ILE A 25 13.00 4.69 5.87
CA ILE A 25 14.14 3.97 5.31
C ILE A 25 13.85 3.48 3.89
N THR A 26 12.60 3.19 3.56
CA THR A 26 12.22 2.73 2.22
C THR A 26 12.57 3.74 1.14
N PHE A 27 12.22 5.02 1.32
CA PHE A 27 12.56 6.07 0.35
C PHE A 27 14.07 6.23 0.17
N LEU A 28 14.81 6.17 1.29
CA LEU A 28 16.27 6.19 1.23
C LEU A 28 16.85 4.99 0.47
N ALA A 29 16.34 3.79 0.75
CA ALA A 29 16.78 2.55 0.10
C ALA A 29 16.45 2.53 -1.40
N ILE A 30 15.31 3.12 -1.81
CA ILE A 30 14.96 3.25 -3.23
C ILE A 30 15.95 4.21 -3.91
N SER A 31 16.17 5.39 -3.36
CA SER A 31 17.14 6.36 -3.88
C SER A 31 18.54 5.76 -4.05
N PHE A 32 19.02 4.99 -3.07
CA PHE A 32 20.28 4.23 -3.23
C PHE A 32 20.19 3.11 -4.27
N GLY A 33 19.10 2.35 -4.32
CA GLY A 33 18.92 1.27 -5.29
C GLY A 33 18.88 1.77 -6.74
N LEU A 34 18.40 2.99 -6.97
CA LEU A 34 18.33 3.62 -8.28
C LEU A 34 19.71 3.91 -8.89
N THR A 35 20.80 3.89 -8.10
CA THR A 35 22.16 4.02 -8.65
C THR A 35 22.58 2.78 -9.44
N GLY A 36 21.96 1.63 -9.20
CA GLY A 36 22.30 0.36 -9.86
C GLY A 36 21.19 -0.24 -10.70
N PHE A 37 19.91 0.12 -10.45
CA PHE A 37 18.76 -0.50 -11.10
C PHE A 37 17.78 0.55 -11.65
N PRO A 38 17.15 0.29 -12.82
CA PRO A 38 16.00 1.07 -13.27
C PRO A 38 14.83 1.01 -12.26
N PRO A 39 13.98 2.06 -12.17
CA PRO A 39 13.01 2.23 -11.08
C PRO A 39 11.97 1.11 -10.99
N PHE A 40 11.41 0.70 -12.13
CA PHE A 40 10.43 -0.38 -12.17
C PHE A 40 11.07 -1.75 -11.95
N ILE A 41 12.33 -1.95 -12.34
CA ILE A 41 13.07 -3.19 -12.09
C ILE A 41 13.40 -3.32 -10.61
N LEU A 42 13.87 -2.24 -9.98
CA LEU A 42 14.13 -2.18 -8.54
C LEU A 42 12.87 -2.52 -7.73
N SER A 43 11.75 -1.87 -8.06
CA SER A 43 10.46 -2.14 -7.43
C SER A 43 10.00 -3.57 -7.71
N GLY A 44 10.09 -4.03 -8.97
CA GLY A 44 9.76 -5.39 -9.39
C GLY A 44 10.49 -6.45 -8.58
N LEU A 45 11.82 -6.36 -8.49
CA LEU A 45 12.67 -7.29 -7.74
C LEU A 45 12.31 -7.32 -6.26
N ARG A 46 12.10 -6.16 -5.63
CA ARG A 46 11.71 -6.06 -4.23
C ARG A 46 10.40 -6.80 -3.94
N PHE A 47 9.37 -6.55 -4.74
CA PHE A 47 8.05 -7.18 -4.55
C PHE A 47 8.03 -8.64 -4.99
N PHE A 48 8.82 -9.02 -5.99
CA PHE A 48 8.98 -10.40 -6.40
C PHE A 48 9.64 -11.23 -5.28
N ALA A 49 10.71 -10.72 -4.68
CA ALA A 49 11.35 -11.36 -3.52
C ALA A 49 10.37 -11.48 -2.34
N ALA A 50 9.62 -10.41 -2.02
CA ALA A 50 8.60 -10.46 -0.98
C ALA A 50 7.49 -11.48 -1.28
N GLY A 51 7.06 -11.57 -2.54
CA GLY A 51 6.07 -12.54 -3.00
C GLY A 51 6.54 -13.98 -2.85
N ILE A 52 7.79 -14.29 -3.22
CA ILE A 52 8.39 -15.62 -3.02
C ILE A 52 8.45 -15.96 -1.53
N LEU A 53 8.91 -15.04 -0.69
CA LEU A 53 8.97 -15.25 0.77
C LEU A 53 7.58 -15.52 1.35
N LEU A 54 6.57 -14.75 0.92
CA LEU A 54 5.20 -14.92 1.39
C LEU A 54 4.61 -16.26 0.95
N ILE A 55 4.80 -16.65 -0.31
CA ILE A 55 4.35 -17.95 -0.81
C ILE A 55 5.06 -19.07 -0.05
N GLY A 56 6.38 -18.97 0.15
CA GLY A 56 7.15 -19.95 0.94
C GLY A 56 6.62 -20.09 2.37
N TYR A 57 6.28 -18.97 3.02
CA TYR A 57 5.69 -18.98 4.35
C TYR A 57 4.30 -19.62 4.39
N LEU A 58 3.45 -19.36 3.40
CA LEU A 58 2.12 -19.97 3.30
C LEU A 58 2.22 -21.49 3.08
N LEU A 59 3.14 -21.92 2.21
CA LEU A 59 3.41 -23.34 1.98
C LEU A 59 3.93 -24.01 3.25
N ALA A 60 4.83 -23.35 4.00
CA ALA A 60 5.32 -23.85 5.29
C ALA A 60 4.22 -23.98 6.36
N LYS A 61 3.16 -23.17 6.27
CA LYS A 61 1.97 -23.28 7.13
C LYS A 61 0.97 -24.35 6.67
N GLY A 62 1.19 -24.98 5.51
CA GLY A 62 0.24 -25.94 4.94
C GLY A 62 -1.02 -25.30 4.34
N GLU A 63 -0.99 -23.98 4.08
CA GLU A 63 -2.10 -23.29 3.43
C GLU A 63 -2.24 -23.78 1.99
N LYS A 64 -3.46 -24.15 1.59
CA LYS A 64 -3.71 -24.65 0.24
C LYS A 64 -3.74 -23.49 -0.75
N ALA A 65 -3.13 -23.71 -1.92
CA ALA A 65 -3.20 -22.74 -3.00
C ALA A 65 -4.67 -22.49 -3.38
N ASN A 66 -5.07 -21.21 -3.31
CA ASN A 66 -6.39 -20.78 -3.75
C ASN A 66 -6.61 -21.08 -5.24
N SER A 67 -7.87 -21.02 -5.68
CA SER A 67 -8.26 -21.14 -7.11
C SER A 67 -7.36 -20.29 -8.02
N LEU A 68 -6.98 -20.83 -9.20
CA LEU A 68 -6.23 -20.11 -10.24
C LEU A 68 -6.85 -18.75 -10.61
N LYS A 69 -8.18 -18.63 -10.53
CA LYS A 69 -8.89 -17.36 -10.73
C LYS A 69 -8.50 -16.29 -9.71
N ASN A 70 -8.27 -16.68 -8.46
CA ASN A 70 -7.85 -15.77 -7.39
C ASN A 70 -6.38 -15.39 -7.55
N TRP A 71 -5.53 -16.31 -8.00
CA TRP A 71 -4.14 -16.01 -8.36
C TRP A 71 -4.05 -14.95 -9.45
N TRP A 72 -4.84 -15.09 -10.51
CA TRP A 72 -4.87 -14.10 -11.58
C TRP A 72 -5.33 -12.73 -11.09
N LYS A 73 -6.42 -12.66 -10.32
CA LYS A 73 -6.90 -11.42 -9.71
C LYS A 73 -5.82 -10.76 -8.86
N ASN A 74 -5.17 -11.53 -7.99
CA ASN A 74 -4.11 -11.03 -7.12
C ASN A 74 -2.88 -10.56 -7.91
N ALA A 75 -2.52 -11.25 -8.99
CA ALA A 75 -1.41 -10.84 -9.85
C ALA A 75 -1.72 -9.50 -10.54
N VAL A 76 -2.92 -9.34 -11.11
CA VAL A 76 -3.35 -8.08 -11.75
C VAL A 76 -3.38 -6.94 -10.73
N THR A 77 -4.01 -7.14 -9.57
CA THR A 77 -4.04 -6.14 -8.49
C THR A 77 -2.64 -5.80 -8.00
N GLY A 78 -1.78 -6.81 -7.81
CA GLY A 78 -0.39 -6.63 -7.40
C GLY A 78 0.43 -5.82 -8.41
N ILE A 79 0.29 -6.09 -9.71
CA ILE A 79 0.95 -5.32 -10.78
C ILE A 79 0.46 -3.88 -10.77
N LEU A 80 -0.85 -3.65 -10.65
CA LEU A 80 -1.41 -2.29 -10.62
C LEU A 80 -0.90 -1.51 -9.40
N ILE A 81 -0.87 -2.12 -8.21
CA ILE A 81 -0.36 -1.49 -6.99
C ILE A 81 1.15 -1.25 -7.08
N LEU A 82 1.90 -2.20 -7.64
CA LEU A 82 3.35 -2.06 -7.81
C LEU A 82 3.67 -0.92 -8.77
N THR A 83 3.08 -0.93 -9.96
CA THR A 83 3.36 0.07 -10.98
C THR A 83 2.82 1.43 -10.56
N GLY A 84 1.57 1.53 -10.12
CA GLY A 84 0.92 2.80 -9.75
C GLY A 84 1.26 3.32 -8.35
N GLY A 85 1.81 2.48 -7.48
CA GLY A 85 2.26 2.86 -6.15
C GLY A 85 3.77 3.07 -6.10
N THR A 86 4.50 2.11 -5.55
CA THR A 86 5.94 2.21 -5.31
C THR A 86 6.77 2.38 -6.58
N GLY A 87 6.31 1.87 -7.72
CA GLY A 87 6.97 2.03 -9.02
C GLY A 87 6.98 3.49 -9.48
N LEU A 88 5.85 4.19 -9.37
CA LEU A 88 5.78 5.63 -9.62
C LEU A 88 6.60 6.43 -8.61
N VAL A 89 6.68 6.01 -7.35
CA VAL A 89 7.57 6.62 -6.36
C VAL A 89 9.03 6.48 -6.78
N ALA A 90 9.47 5.27 -7.11
CA ALA A 90 10.84 5.01 -7.56
C ALA A 90 11.17 5.76 -8.85
N TRP A 91 10.19 5.93 -9.74
CA TRP A 91 10.35 6.77 -10.93
C TRP A 91 10.49 8.25 -10.57
N GLY A 92 9.66 8.76 -9.65
CA GLY A 92 9.74 10.14 -9.16
C GLY A 92 11.06 10.46 -8.45
N GLU A 93 11.59 9.52 -7.66
CA GLU A 93 12.89 9.65 -6.96
C GLU A 93 14.10 9.74 -7.89
N GLN A 94 13.93 9.53 -9.20
CA GLN A 94 14.98 9.86 -10.18
C GLN A 94 15.18 11.38 -10.33
N TYR A 95 14.18 12.17 -9.92
CA TYR A 95 14.12 13.62 -10.11
C TYR A 95 14.10 14.40 -8.80
N VAL A 96 13.85 13.75 -7.68
CA VAL A 96 13.75 14.37 -6.35
C VAL A 96 14.50 13.54 -5.31
N THR A 97 14.88 14.18 -4.22
CA THR A 97 15.51 13.50 -3.08
C THR A 97 14.52 12.59 -2.35
N ALA A 98 15.04 11.57 -1.64
CA ALA A 98 14.24 10.68 -0.80
C ALA A 98 13.38 11.45 0.22
N SER A 99 13.88 12.57 0.75
CA SER A 99 13.13 13.41 1.69
C SER A 99 11.96 14.12 1.02
N GLU A 100 12.14 14.65 -0.19
CA GLU A 100 11.07 15.29 -0.96
C GLU A 100 9.99 14.27 -1.37
N ALA A 101 10.40 13.07 -1.80
CA ALA A 101 9.48 11.97 -2.08
C ALA A 101 8.69 11.57 -0.83
N ALA A 102 9.36 11.42 0.32
CA ALA A 102 8.71 11.05 1.58
C ALA A 102 7.66 12.07 2.03
N ILE A 103 7.98 13.37 1.98
CA ILE A 103 7.04 14.45 2.33
C ILE A 103 5.85 14.45 1.36
N THR A 104 6.11 14.27 0.06
CA THR A 104 5.05 14.20 -0.96
C THR A 104 4.08 13.05 -0.67
N ILE A 105 4.58 11.85 -0.39
CA ILE A 105 3.73 10.70 -0.06
C ILE A 105 3.03 10.85 1.29
N ALA A 106 3.65 11.54 2.25
CA ALA A 106 3.01 11.89 3.52
C ALA A 106 1.76 12.78 3.35
N THR A 107 1.60 13.46 2.20
CA THR A 107 0.37 14.21 1.88
C THR A 107 -0.80 13.32 1.45
N GLY A 108 -0.60 12.00 1.34
CA GLY A 108 -1.62 11.02 0.92
C GLY A 108 -2.99 11.19 1.59
N PRO A 109 -3.11 11.40 2.91
CA PRO A 109 -4.39 11.63 3.57
C PRO A 109 -5.17 12.83 3.01
N PHE A 110 -4.49 13.91 2.60
CA PHE A 110 -5.15 15.07 2.01
C PHE A 110 -5.76 14.73 0.65
N TRP A 111 -5.06 13.96 -0.17
CA TRP A 111 -5.58 13.46 -1.45
C TRP A 111 -6.77 12.52 -1.25
N PHE A 112 -6.70 11.63 -0.26
CA PHE A 112 -7.85 10.78 0.10
C PHE A 112 -9.07 11.62 0.45
N ILE A 113 -8.95 12.63 1.33
CA ILE A 113 -10.06 13.51 1.70
C ILE A 113 -10.60 14.28 0.48
N ALA A 114 -9.73 14.79 -0.38
CA ALA A 114 -10.13 15.56 -1.56
C ALA A 114 -10.92 14.72 -2.57
N ILE A 115 -10.53 13.46 -2.77
CA ILE A 115 -11.20 12.52 -3.67
C ILE A 115 -12.48 11.98 -3.02
N ASP A 116 -12.42 11.62 -1.73
CA ASP A 116 -13.53 11.02 -0.99
C ASP A 116 -14.72 11.97 -0.85
N LYS A 117 -14.50 13.29 -0.77
CA LYS A 117 -15.60 14.28 -0.81
C LYS A 117 -16.53 14.08 -2.01
N LYS A 118 -16.02 13.69 -3.18
CA LYS A 118 -16.86 13.42 -4.36
C LYS A 118 -17.60 12.08 -4.25
N ILE A 119 -16.95 11.05 -3.72
CA ILE A 119 -17.51 9.69 -3.63
C ILE A 119 -18.54 9.61 -2.48
N GLY A 120 -18.21 10.15 -1.31
CA GLY A 120 -19.11 10.26 -0.17
C GLY A 120 -20.35 11.11 -0.49
N ALA A 121 -20.21 12.19 -1.26
CA ALA A 121 -21.35 12.97 -1.73
C ALA A 121 -22.28 12.14 -2.65
N ILE A 122 -21.72 11.37 -3.59
CA ILE A 122 -22.49 10.50 -4.48
C ILE A 122 -23.23 9.40 -3.68
N ILE A 123 -22.54 8.74 -2.76
CA ILE A 123 -23.14 7.68 -1.91
C ILE A 123 -24.25 8.27 -1.01
N PHE A 124 -24.04 9.45 -0.43
CA PHE A 124 -25.04 10.14 0.36
C PHE A 124 -26.28 10.52 -0.47
N GLN A 125 -26.07 10.98 -1.70
CA GLN A 125 -27.15 11.34 -2.62
C GLN A 125 -27.97 10.11 -3.07
N ILE A 126 -27.31 8.98 -3.32
CA ILE A 126 -27.96 7.70 -3.61
C ILE A 126 -28.79 7.24 -2.40
N ASN A 127 -28.24 7.32 -1.18
CA ASN A 127 -28.97 6.92 0.02
C ASN A 127 -30.20 7.80 0.31
N LEU A 128 -30.10 9.11 0.06
CA LEU A 128 -31.25 10.01 0.13
C LEU A 128 -32.34 9.64 -0.88
N SER A 129 -31.95 9.42 -2.14
CA SER A 129 -32.90 9.01 -3.18
C SER A 129 -33.60 7.69 -2.83
N LEU A 130 -32.87 6.71 -2.29
CA LEU A 130 -33.47 5.43 -1.87
C LEU A 130 -34.38 5.59 -0.65
N SER A 131 -34.05 6.51 0.28
CA SER A 131 -34.90 6.81 1.44
C SER A 131 -36.23 7.47 1.07
N ASP A 132 -36.33 8.12 -0.10
CA ASP A 132 -37.58 8.69 -0.60
C ASP A 132 -38.46 7.62 -1.31
N TYR A 133 -37.90 6.44 -1.61
CA TYR A 133 -38.60 5.31 -2.25
C TYR A 133 -39.10 4.23 -1.27
N TYR A 134 -38.70 4.27 0.00
CA TYR A 134 -39.10 3.33 1.07
C TYR A 134 -39.84 4.07 2.19
#